data_AF-A0A1H7EU75-F1
#
_entry.id   AF-A0A1H7EU75-F1
#
_cell.length_a   1.000
_cell.length_b   1.000
_cell.length_c   1.000
_cell.angle_alpha   90.00
_cell.angle_beta   90.00
_cell.angle_gamma   90.00
#
_symmetry.space_group_name_H-M   'P 1'
#
loop_
_entity.id
_entity.type
_entity.pdbx_description
1 polymer ?
#
loop_
_entity_poly.entity_id
_entity_poly.type
_entity_poly.pdbx_seq_one_letter_code
_entity_poly.pdbx_strand_id
1 'polypeptide(L)'
;MTMNLLRQIAGSRLPVSFYRNEDIDGVRVLRAAGLVVALVPSPSDPLTLSGSHPAAQVLAVTQKGRDELAKFDFPESRPPRWRFRMPKIKTAIVGRHANASSTPREPARPH
;
A
#
# COMPACT_ATOMS: atom_id res chain seq x y z
N MET A 1 -18.03 7.25 -13.63
CA MET A 1 -18.69 6.31 -12.69
C MET A 1 -17.70 5.47 -11.85
N THR A 2 -16.52 5.14 -12.36
CA THR A 2 -15.55 4.22 -11.71
C THR A 2 -15.01 4.66 -10.35
N MET A 3 -14.98 5.96 -10.02
CA MET A 3 -14.52 6.42 -8.69
C MET A 3 -15.47 6.04 -7.55
N ASN A 4 -16.78 5.98 -7.79
CA ASN A 4 -17.73 5.52 -6.77
C ASN A 4 -17.52 4.02 -6.48
N LEU A 5 -17.24 3.24 -7.52
CA LEU A 5 -16.90 1.83 -7.40
C LEU A 5 -15.59 1.62 -6.60
N LEU A 6 -14.56 2.43 -6.86
CA LEU A 6 -13.31 2.39 -6.08
C LEU A 6 -13.55 2.69 -4.60
N ARG A 7 -14.39 3.70 -4.29
CA ARG A 7 -14.79 4.03 -2.92
C ARG A 7 -15.55 2.89 -2.25
N GLN A 8 -16.49 2.26 -2.96
CA GLN A 8 -17.25 1.11 -2.48
C GLN A 8 -16.32 -0.07 -2.16
N ILE A 9 -15.36 -0.38 -3.05
CA ILE A 9 -14.38 -1.43 -2.84
C ILE A 9 -13.50 -1.12 -1.62
N ALA A 10 -13.03 0.12 -1.47
CA ALA A 10 -12.19 0.53 -0.35
C ALA A 10 -12.91 0.50 1.01
N GLY A 11 -14.23 0.67 1.01
CA GLY A 11 -15.07 0.53 2.21
C GLY A 11 -15.52 -0.90 2.53
N SER A 12 -15.35 -1.84 1.59
CA SER A 12 -15.77 -3.23 1.76
C SER A 12 -14.69 -4.08 2.42
N ARG A 13 -15.11 -5.18 3.06
CA ARG A 13 -14.20 -6.27 3.40
C ARG A 13 -13.86 -7.02 2.12
N LEU A 14 -12.56 -7.26 1.90
CA LEU A 14 -12.04 -8.00 0.74
C LEU A 14 -11.76 -9.46 1.14
N PRO A 15 -11.86 -10.42 0.21
CA PRO A 15 -12.20 -10.26 -1.22
C PRO A 15 -13.69 -9.98 -1.46
N VAL A 16 -14.00 -9.22 -2.51
CA VAL A 16 -15.38 -8.91 -2.93
C VAL A 16 -15.62 -9.30 -4.38
N SER A 17 -16.80 -9.83 -4.69
CA SER A 17 -17.17 -10.31 -6.02
C SER A 17 -18.27 -9.44 -6.64
N PHE A 18 -18.13 -9.14 -7.93
CA PHE A 18 -19.07 -8.38 -8.73
C PHE A 18 -19.60 -9.23 -9.89
N TYR A 19 -20.91 -9.21 -10.08
CA TYR A 19 -21.62 -10.07 -11.05
C TYR A 19 -22.32 -9.27 -12.17
N ARG A 20 -22.45 -7.95 -12.03
CA ARG A 20 -23.05 -7.10 -13.06
C ARG A 20 -22.01 -6.73 -14.11
N ASN A 21 -22.36 -6.81 -15.38
CA ASN A 21 -21.45 -6.45 -16.48
C ASN A 21 -20.88 -5.03 -16.33
N GLU A 22 -21.72 -4.07 -15.93
CA GLU A 22 -21.31 -2.68 -15.68
C GLU A 22 -20.23 -2.56 -14.60
N ASP A 23 -20.40 -3.30 -13.50
CA ASP A 23 -19.43 -3.34 -12.41
C ASP A 23 -18.15 -4.08 -12.83
N ILE A 24 -18.28 -5.17 -13.59
CA ILE A 24 -17.15 -5.95 -14.13
C ILE A 24 -16.29 -5.08 -15.04
N ASP A 25 -16.90 -4.31 -15.95
CA ASP A 25 -16.20 -3.36 -16.81
C ASP A 25 -15.56 -2.24 -15.98
N GLY A 26 -16.25 -1.75 -14.95
CA GLY A 26 -15.69 -0.81 -13.99
C GLY A 26 -14.44 -1.34 -13.29
N VAL A 27 -14.48 -2.58 -12.78
CA VAL A 27 -13.32 -3.25 -12.16
C VAL A 27 -12.20 -3.46 -13.19
N ARG A 28 -12.53 -3.78 -14.46
CA ARG A 28 -11.55 -3.90 -15.54
C ARG A 28 -10.78 -2.59 -15.76
N VAL A 29 -11.49 -1.47 -15.81
CA VAL A 29 -10.88 -0.14 -15.95
C VAL A 29 -10.01 0.20 -14.72
N LEU A 30 -10.51 -0.03 -13.50
CA LEU A 30 -9.75 0.22 -12.27
C LEU A 30 -8.48 -0.63 -12.18
N ARG A 31 -8.54 -1.89 -12.63
CA ARG A 31 -7.40 -2.80 -12.73
C ARG A 31 -6.39 -2.30 -13.75
N ALA A 32 -6.84 -1.94 -14.96
CA ALA A 32 -5.98 -1.39 -16.01
C ALA A 32 -5.28 -0.09 -15.57
N ALA A 33 -5.96 0.73 -14.77
CA ALA A 33 -5.39 1.94 -14.16
C ALA A 33 -4.43 1.66 -12.99
N GLY A 34 -4.31 0.41 -12.52
CA GLY A 34 -3.45 0.03 -11.40
C GLY A 34 -3.98 0.49 -10.04
N LEU A 35 -5.28 0.75 -9.91
CA LEU A 35 -5.92 1.22 -8.67
C LEU A 35 -6.36 0.05 -7.77
N VAL A 36 -6.62 -1.10 -8.36
CA VAL A 36 -7.03 -2.33 -7.65
C VAL A 36 -6.30 -3.55 -8.20
N VAL A 37 -6.14 -4.57 -7.36
CA VAL A 37 -5.74 -5.93 -7.75
C VAL A 37 -7.01 -6.77 -7.81
N ALA A 38 -7.35 -7.24 -9.01
CA ALA A 38 -8.58 -7.98 -9.25
C ALA A 38 -8.39 -9.09 -10.27
N LEU A 39 -9.14 -10.18 -10.08
CA LEU A 39 -9.37 -11.23 -11.04
C LEU A 39 -10.61 -10.85 -11.86
N VAL A 40 -10.43 -10.57 -13.15
CA VAL A 40 -11.52 -10.12 -14.03
C VAL A 40 -11.61 -11.07 -15.21
N PRO A 41 -12.80 -11.64 -15.49
CA PRO A 41 -12.98 -12.50 -16.66
C PRO A 41 -12.73 -11.71 -17.94
N SER A 42 -12.10 -12.37 -18.92
CA SER A 42 -11.92 -11.81 -20.25
C SER A 42 -13.28 -11.81 -20.96
N PRO A 43 -13.62 -10.80 -21.77
CA PRO A 43 -14.87 -10.83 -22.54
C PRO A 43 -14.88 -11.97 -23.56
N SER A 44 -13.71 -12.41 -24.02
CA SER A 44 -13.54 -13.54 -24.95
C SER A 44 -13.46 -14.90 -24.26
N ASP A 45 -13.20 -14.91 -22.94
CA ASP A 45 -13.09 -16.13 -22.13
C ASP A 45 -13.63 -15.84 -20.72
N PRO A 46 -14.95 -16.02 -20.52
CA PRO A 46 -15.57 -15.74 -19.24
C PRO A 46 -15.12 -16.78 -18.22
N LEU A 47 -14.07 -16.47 -17.46
CA LEU A 47 -13.66 -17.21 -16.28
C LEU A 47 -14.87 -17.38 -15.34
N THR A 48 -15.33 -18.61 -15.19
CA THR A 48 -16.39 -18.97 -14.25
C THR A 48 -15.75 -19.23 -12.89
N LEU A 49 -16.00 -18.34 -11.93
CA LEU A 49 -15.57 -18.57 -10.55
C LEU A 49 -16.58 -19.52 -9.89
N SER A 50 -16.17 -20.74 -9.58
CA SER A 50 -17.01 -21.79 -8.96
C SER A 50 -18.31 -22.11 -9.71
N GLY A 51 -18.29 -22.10 -11.06
CA GLY A 51 -19.40 -22.60 -11.88
C GLY A 51 -20.64 -21.71 -11.94
N SER A 52 -20.60 -20.47 -11.42
CA SER A 52 -21.76 -19.57 -11.42
C SER A 52 -21.39 -18.18 -11.92
N HIS A 53 -21.80 -17.90 -13.18
CA HIS A 53 -21.73 -16.62 -13.90
C HIS A 53 -20.34 -15.93 -13.99
N PRO A 54 -20.08 -15.15 -15.05
CA PRO A 54 -18.85 -14.33 -15.10
C PRO A 54 -18.85 -13.35 -13.92
N ALA A 55 -17.81 -13.40 -13.10
CA ALA A 55 -17.69 -12.56 -11.92
C ALA A 55 -16.29 -11.96 -11.82
N ALA A 56 -16.21 -10.65 -11.57
CA ALA A 56 -14.96 -9.98 -11.24
C ALA A 56 -14.74 -10.02 -9.73
N GLN A 57 -13.59 -10.50 -9.28
CA GLN A 57 -13.24 -10.55 -7.87
C GLN A 57 -12.11 -9.58 -7.56
N VAL A 58 -12.36 -8.64 -6.65
CA VAL A 58 -11.35 -7.69 -6.18
C VAL A 58 -10.70 -8.22 -4.92
N LEU A 59 -9.37 -8.30 -4.93
CA LEU A 59 -8.55 -8.89 -3.88
C LEU A 59 -7.94 -7.80 -2.97
N ALA A 60 -7.52 -6.68 -3.55
CA ALA A 60 -6.90 -5.58 -2.82
C ALA A 60 -7.07 -4.23 -3.53
N VAL A 61 -7.06 -3.15 -2.75
CA VAL A 61 -6.87 -1.79 -3.27
C VAL A 61 -5.38 -1.43 -3.20
N THR A 62 -4.80 -0.96 -4.31
CA THR A 62 -3.38 -0.62 -4.37
C THR A 62 -3.10 0.68 -3.61
N GLN A 63 -1.81 0.99 -3.38
CA GLN A 63 -1.43 2.29 -2.81
C GLN A 63 -1.90 3.44 -3.71
N LYS A 64 -1.70 3.32 -5.03
CA LYS A 64 -2.19 4.29 -6.03
C LYS A 64 -3.71 4.45 -5.95
N GLY A 65 -4.47 3.36 -5.81
CA GLY A 65 -5.92 3.42 -5.63
C GLY A 65 -6.35 4.23 -4.42
N ARG A 66 -5.65 4.07 -3.28
CA ARG A 66 -5.91 4.84 -2.06
C ARG A 66 -5.48 6.31 -2.18
N ASP A 67 -4.38 6.58 -2.86
CA ASP A 67 -3.91 7.95 -3.09
C ASP A 67 -4.86 8.71 -4.03
N GLU A 68 -5.35 8.06 -5.09
CA GLU A 68 -6.38 8.65 -5.97
C GLU A 68 -7.68 8.86 -5.21
N LEU A 69 -8.13 7.88 -4.42
CA LEU A 69 -9.33 8.04 -3.60
C LEU A 69 -9.20 9.23 -2.64
N ALA A 70 -8.03 9.42 -2.02
CA ALA A 70 -7.77 10.54 -1.13
C ALA A 70 -7.74 11.92 -1.84
N LYS A 71 -7.37 11.97 -3.13
CA LYS A 71 -7.42 13.22 -3.92
C LYS A 71 -8.85 13.66 -4.21
N PHE A 72 -9.75 12.71 -4.46
CA PHE A 72 -11.14 13.00 -4.83
C PHE A 72 -12.09 13.13 -3.63
N ASP A 73 -11.77 12.55 -2.47
CA ASP A 73 -12.63 12.57 -1.28
C ASP A 73 -12.46 13.83 -0.41
N PHE A 74 -11.54 14.75 -0.75
CA PHE A 74 -11.29 15.97 0.02
C PHE A 74 -11.76 17.25 -0.68
N PRO A 75 -12.64 18.05 -0.06
CA PRO A 75 -12.44 19.49 -0.05
C PRO A 75 -11.22 19.78 0.84
N GLU A 76 -10.13 20.27 0.25
CA GLU A 76 -8.93 20.86 0.88
C GLU A 76 -8.43 20.28 2.24
N SER A 77 -7.18 19.77 2.24
CA SER A 77 -6.28 19.76 3.41
C SER A 77 -6.59 18.87 4.63
N ARG A 78 -6.50 17.54 4.52
CA ARG A 78 -5.94 16.73 5.64
C ARG A 78 -4.93 15.71 5.14
N PRO A 79 -3.68 15.74 5.64
CA PRO A 79 -2.70 14.73 5.28
C PRO A 79 -3.17 13.33 5.72
N PRO A 80 -2.92 12.28 4.93
CA PRO A 80 -3.39 10.93 5.23
C PRO A 80 -2.82 10.44 6.56
N ARG A 81 -3.71 10.31 7.56
CA ARG A 81 -3.38 9.91 8.95
C ARG A 81 -2.74 8.52 9.04
N TRP A 82 -2.71 7.75 7.96
CA TRP A 82 -2.03 6.45 7.89
C TRP A 82 -0.49 6.57 7.91
N ARG A 83 0.09 7.70 7.47
CA ARG A 83 1.56 7.88 7.46
C ARG A 83 2.16 8.05 8.86
N PHE A 84 1.34 8.29 9.88
CA PHE A 84 1.80 8.50 11.26
C PHE A 84 1.66 7.28 12.18
N ARG A 85 1.21 6.12 11.67
CA ARG A 85 1.20 4.85 12.42
C ARG A 85 2.36 3.93 12.01
N MET A 86 3.55 4.47 11.83
CA MET A 86 4.76 3.66 11.92
C MET A 86 5.36 3.86 13.30
N PRO A 87 5.47 2.81 14.14
CA PRO A 87 6.29 2.91 15.34
C PRO A 87 7.73 3.16 14.86
N LYS A 88 8.24 4.37 15.11
CA LYS A 88 9.66 4.66 14.93
C LYS A 88 10.42 3.72 15.85
N ILE A 89 11.01 2.66 15.29
CA ILE A 89 12.01 1.85 15.98
C ILE A 89 13.18 2.80 16.25
N LYS A 90 13.22 3.35 17.47
CA LYS A 90 14.37 4.12 17.95
C LYS A 90 15.44 3.10 18.33
N THR A 91 16.36 2.84 17.42
CA THR A 91 17.60 2.15 17.77
C THR A 91 18.36 3.08 18.72
N ALA A 92 18.30 2.78 20.02
CA ALA A 92 19.12 3.44 21.03
C ALA A 92 20.58 3.07 20.77
N ILE A 93 21.33 3.99 20.17
CA ILE A 93 22.78 3.94 20.16
C ILE A 93 23.20 4.28 21.59
N VAL A 94 23.52 3.26 22.38
CA VAL A 94 24.17 3.41 23.68
C VAL A 94 25.58 3.94 23.42
N GLY A 95 25.79 5.21 23.76
CA GLY A 95 27.10 5.85 23.69
C GLY A 95 28.08 5.20 24.67
N ARG A 96 29.21 4.75 24.15
CA ARG A 96 30.40 4.43 24.95
C ARG A 96 31.43 5.53 24.70
N HIS A 97 31.34 6.60 25.48
CA HIS A 97 32.47 7.52 25.67
C HIS A 97 33.48 6.82 26.58
N ALA A 98 34.45 6.13 25.98
CA ALA A 98 35.69 5.80 26.67
C ALA A 98 36.70 6.91 26.38
N ASN A 99 36.80 7.86 27.31
CA ASN A 99 37.92 8.79 27.38
C ASN A 99 39.20 7.96 27.62
N ALA A 100 40.03 7.81 26.61
CA ALA A 100 41.43 7.42 26.77
C ALA A 100 42.26 8.64 26.37
N SER A 101 42.61 9.45 27.36
CA SER A 101 43.55 10.56 27.24
C SER A 101 44.90 10.04 26.78
N SER A 102 45.34 10.57 25.64
CA SER A 102 46.68 10.46 25.08
C SER A 102 47.70 11.21 25.94
N THR A 103 48.72 10.51 26.42
CA THR A 103 50.06 11.09 26.63
C THR A 103 51.12 10.08 26.19
N PRO A 104 51.87 10.33 25.11
CA PRO A 104 53.04 9.54 24.77
C PRO A 104 54.20 10.01 25.65
N ARG A 105 54.77 9.10 26.47
CA ARG A 105 56.02 9.36 27.20
C ARG A 105 57.17 8.67 26.48
N GLU A 106 58.04 9.53 25.99
CA GLU A 106 59.35 9.43 25.36
C GLU A 106 60.22 8.19 25.69
N PRO A 107 61.05 7.70 24.73
CA PRO A 107 61.91 6.53 24.91
C PRO A 107 63.25 6.91 25.53
N ALA A 108 63.63 6.25 26.62
CA ALA A 108 64.99 6.30 27.17
C ALA A 108 65.59 4.88 27.26
N ARG A 109 66.52 4.58 26.36
CA ARG A 109 67.73 3.78 26.62
C ARG A 109 68.91 4.78 26.62
N PRO A 110 70.14 4.50 27.09
CA PRO A 110 70.72 3.24 27.59
C PRO A 110 71.59 3.39 28.88
N HIS A 111 71.98 2.27 29.51
CA HIS A 111 73.29 2.05 30.14
C HIS A 111 73.70 0.59 29.94
#